data_AF-A0A0S7WHE6-F1
#
_entry.id   AF-A0A0S7WHE6-F1
#
_cell.length_a   1.000
_cell.length_b   1.000
_cell.length_c   1.000
_cell.angle_alpha   90.00
_cell.angle_beta   90.00
_cell.angle_gamma   90.00
#
_symmetry.space_group_name_H-M   'P 1'
#
loop_
_entity.id
_entity.type
_entity.pdbx_description
1 polymer ?
#
loop_
_entity_poly.entity_id
_entity_poly.type
_entity_poly.pdbx_seq_one_letter_code
_entity_poly.pdbx_strand_id
1 'polypeptide(L)'
;MSDDAKKGQDFSADQIRFALWLALPRYSRKPRSQVRWAEEHGFNATTLSKWKRKAGFADVVHEFTMAELGGEWPQTVHAMVRESIAGNVEAAKFVGKVAGRYTDRLELGTRKDRPLAIELVTSQ
;
A
#
# COMPACT_ATOMS: atom_id res chain seq x y z
N MET A 1 -13.93 -15.51 -12.80
CA MET A 1 -13.79 -15.93 -11.39
C MET A 1 -14.17 -14.72 -10.55
N SER A 2 -15.39 -14.75 -10.01
CA SER A 2 -16.11 -13.83 -9.10
C SER A 2 -15.64 -12.37 -8.97
N ASP A 3 -16.37 -11.51 -9.69
CA ASP A 3 -16.48 -10.05 -9.47
C ASP A 3 -17.60 -9.71 -8.46
N ASP A 4 -18.16 -10.72 -7.76
CA ASP A 4 -19.39 -10.62 -6.96
C ASP A 4 -19.19 -10.30 -5.46
N ALA A 5 -17.97 -10.01 -5.01
CA ALA A 5 -17.69 -9.75 -3.59
C ALA A 5 -17.52 -8.25 -3.24
N LYS A 6 -17.64 -7.32 -4.20
CA LYS A 6 -17.62 -5.87 -3.94
C LYS A 6 -18.99 -5.31 -3.50
N LYS A 7 -19.78 -6.08 -2.74
CA LYS A 7 -20.95 -5.51 -2.06
C LYS A 7 -20.44 -4.73 -0.86
N GLY A 8 -20.53 -3.40 -0.98
CA GLY A 8 -20.18 -2.42 0.05
C GLY A 8 -20.71 -2.86 1.41
N GLN A 9 -19.82 -3.43 2.21
CA GLN A 9 -20.10 -3.65 3.61
C GLN A 9 -19.87 -2.30 4.28
N ASP A 10 -20.96 -1.59 4.57
CA ASP A 10 -20.88 -0.34 5.32
C ASP A 10 -20.33 -0.63 6.71
N PHE A 11 -19.07 -0.24 6.92
CA PHE A 11 -18.42 -0.31 8.22
C PHE A 11 -18.97 0.80 9.10
N SER A 12 -19.18 0.49 10.38
CA SER A 12 -19.57 1.53 11.34
C SER A 12 -18.48 2.60 11.47
N ALA A 13 -18.85 3.79 11.93
CA ALA A 13 -17.89 4.88 12.17
C ALA A 13 -16.69 4.42 13.03
N ASP A 14 -16.92 3.59 14.05
CA ASP A 14 -15.83 3.07 14.89
C ASP A 14 -14.96 2.03 14.18
N GLN A 15 -15.53 1.22 13.28
CA GLN A 15 -14.75 0.31 12.43
C GLN A 15 -13.85 1.10 11.47
N ILE A 16 -14.37 2.19 10.90
CA ILE A 16 -13.58 3.10 10.05
C ILE A 16 -12.47 3.78 10.85
N ARG A 17 -12.76 4.31 12.04
CA ARG A 17 -11.73 4.89 12.93
C ARG A 17 -10.64 3.87 13.27
N PHE A 18 -11.03 2.63 13.55
CA PHE A 18 -10.07 1.56 13.82
C PHE A 18 -9.24 1.21 12.57
N ALA A 19 -9.86 1.19 11.39
CA ALA A 19 -9.16 0.96 10.13
C ALA A 19 -8.14 2.05 9.82
N LEU A 20 -8.49 3.33 10.01
CA LEU A 20 -7.58 4.47 9.90
C LEU A 20 -6.40 4.34 10.88
N TRP A 21 -6.68 3.97 12.13
CA TRP A 21 -5.62 3.73 13.11
C TRP A 21 -4.69 2.57 12.71
N LEU A 22 -5.22 1.51 12.09
CA LEU A 22 -4.42 0.40 11.57
C LEU A 22 -3.59 0.77 10.34
N ALA A 23 -4.07 1.69 9.50
CA ALA A 23 -3.36 2.13 8.31
C ALA A 23 -2.04 2.85 8.63
N LEU A 24 -1.97 3.48 9.80
CA LEU A 24 -0.73 4.11 10.27
C LEU A 24 0.37 3.08 10.57
N PRO A 25 1.65 3.41 10.32
CA PRO A 25 2.76 2.57 10.74
C PRO A 25 2.80 2.45 12.26
N ARG A 26 3.25 1.28 12.77
CA ARG A 26 3.19 0.94 14.21
C ARG A 26 3.79 2.00 15.12
N TYR A 27 4.84 2.70 14.69
CA TYR A 27 5.52 3.72 15.48
C TYR A 27 4.73 5.04 15.57
N SER A 28 3.87 5.34 14.59
CA SER A 28 3.03 6.55 14.52
C SER A 28 1.64 6.36 15.14
N ARG A 29 1.23 5.12 15.40
CA ARG A 29 -0.06 4.82 16.04
C ARG A 29 -0.15 5.41 17.44
N LYS A 30 -1.26 6.09 17.70
CA LYS A 30 -1.64 6.61 19.02
C LYS A 30 -3.06 6.14 19.36
N PRO A 31 -3.24 5.36 20.43
CA PRO A 31 -2.22 4.67 21.23
C PRO A 31 -1.44 3.63 20.43
N ARG A 32 -0.32 3.13 20.95
CA ARG A 32 0.60 2.23 20.22
C ARG A 32 0.12 0.77 20.11
N SER A 33 -0.84 0.36 20.93
CA SER A 33 -1.33 -1.02 20.96
C SER A 33 -2.83 -1.07 20.71
N GLN A 34 -3.28 -2.15 20.09
CA GLN A 34 -4.70 -2.41 19.86
C GLN A 34 -5.48 -2.51 21.17
N VAL A 35 -4.86 -3.05 22.22
CA VAL A 35 -5.49 -3.18 23.55
C VAL A 35 -5.81 -1.80 24.12
N ARG A 36 -4.82 -0.89 24.14
CA ARG A 36 -5.04 0.48 24.62
C ARG A 36 -6.03 1.25 23.74
N TRP A 37 -5.96 1.05 22.41
CA TRP A 37 -6.93 1.68 21.51
C TRP A 37 -8.35 1.23 21.86
N ALA A 38 -8.54 -0.07 22.12
CA ALA A 38 -9.82 -0.62 22.53
C ALA A 38 -10.31 0.02 23.84
N GLU A 39 -9.45 0.06 24.87
CA GLU A 39 -9.75 0.64 26.18
C GLU A 39 -10.16 2.12 26.07
N GLU A 40 -9.40 2.93 25.33
CA GLU A 40 -9.66 4.36 25.14
C GLU A 40 -10.97 4.65 24.40
N HIS A 41 -11.43 3.71 23.57
CA HIS A 41 -12.65 3.86 22.76
C HIS A 41 -13.82 3.02 23.30
N GLY A 42 -13.69 2.43 24.50
CA GLY A 42 -14.77 1.68 25.16
C GLY A 42 -15.08 0.30 24.55
N PHE A 43 -14.12 -0.30 23.84
CA PHE A 43 -14.27 -1.62 23.22
C PHE A 43 -13.41 -2.69 23.90
N ASN A 44 -13.83 -3.95 23.80
CA ASN A 44 -12.97 -5.07 24.13
C ASN A 44 -12.00 -5.37 22.98
N ALA A 45 -10.74 -5.70 23.27
CA ALA A 45 -9.75 -6.07 22.25
C ALA A 45 -10.22 -7.25 21.37
N THR A 46 -11.03 -8.17 21.90
CA THR A 46 -11.63 -9.27 21.15
C THR A 46 -12.64 -8.79 20.10
N THR A 47 -13.37 -7.70 20.35
CA THR A 47 -14.27 -7.06 19.40
C THR A 47 -13.51 -6.54 18.19
N LEU A 48 -12.39 -5.85 18.42
CA LEU A 48 -11.52 -5.39 17.33
C LEU A 48 -10.94 -6.55 16.52
N SER A 49 -10.56 -7.64 17.20
CA SER A 49 -10.12 -8.87 16.53
C SER A 49 -11.24 -9.56 15.73
N LYS A 50 -12.52 -9.36 16.07
CA LYS A 50 -13.65 -9.78 15.22
C LYS A 50 -13.80 -8.86 14.01
N TRP A 51 -13.63 -7.56 14.16
CA TRP A 51 -13.72 -6.60 13.03
C TRP A 51 -12.68 -6.90 11.95
N LYS A 52 -11.43 -7.20 12.34
CA LYS A 52 -10.37 -7.61 11.39
C LYS A 52 -10.70 -8.85 10.56
N ARG A 53 -11.66 -9.67 11.01
CA ARG A 53 -12.10 -10.89 10.32
C ARG A 53 -13.32 -10.66 9.43
N LYS A 54 -13.92 -9.47 9.44
CA LYS A 54 -15.01 -9.14 8.52
C LYS A 54 -14.47 -9.08 7.09
N ALA A 55 -15.25 -9.59 6.15
CA ALA A 55 -14.95 -9.47 4.72
C ALA A 55 -14.76 -7.98 4.35
N GLY A 56 -13.83 -7.67 3.45
CA GLY A 56 -13.56 -6.30 3.00
C GLY A 56 -12.84 -5.39 4.01
N PHE A 57 -12.73 -5.75 5.29
CA PHE A 57 -12.09 -4.86 6.29
C PHE A 57 -10.61 -4.67 6.00
N ALA A 58 -9.92 -5.72 5.55
CA ALA A 58 -8.52 -5.64 5.14
C ALA A 58 -8.32 -4.72 3.93
N ASP A 59 -9.25 -4.75 2.98
CA ASP A 59 -9.21 -3.92 1.78
C ASP A 59 -9.37 -2.43 2.15
N VAL A 60 -10.30 -2.11 3.07
CA VAL A 60 -10.46 -0.74 3.60
C VAL A 60 -9.21 -0.25 4.31
N VAL A 61 -8.57 -1.09 5.14
CA VAL A 61 -7.29 -0.74 5.78
C VAL A 61 -6.21 -0.50 4.72
N HIS A 62 -6.17 -1.33 3.67
CA HIS A 62 -5.22 -1.18 2.58
C HIS A 62 -5.41 0.13 1.82
N GLU A 63 -6.65 0.50 1.47
CA GLU A 63 -6.97 1.77 0.82
C GLU A 63 -6.48 2.97 1.64
N PHE A 64 -6.76 2.99 2.95
CA PHE A 64 -6.24 4.03 3.83
C PHE A 64 -4.71 4.01 3.91
N THR A 65 -4.10 2.83 3.92
CA THR A 65 -2.63 2.72 3.94
C THR A 65 -2.02 3.32 2.67
N MET A 66 -2.62 3.07 1.50
CA MET A 66 -2.16 3.64 0.23
C MET A 66 -2.35 5.16 0.18
N ALA A 67 -3.44 5.68 0.74
CA ALA A 67 -3.66 7.12 0.85
C ALA A 67 -2.60 7.79 1.74
N GLU A 68 -2.32 7.23 2.92
CA GLU A 68 -1.27 7.70 3.83
C GLU A 68 0.12 7.63 3.17
N LEU A 69 0.42 6.51 2.50
CA LEU A 69 1.68 6.34 1.77
C LEU A 69 1.83 7.38 0.64
N GLY A 70 0.74 7.69 -0.06
CA GLY A 70 0.72 8.74 -1.08
C GLY A 70 1.11 10.12 -0.50
N GLY A 71 0.70 10.42 0.73
CA GLY A 71 1.11 11.65 1.45
C GLY A 71 2.61 11.69 1.78
N GLU A 72 3.22 10.54 2.07
CA GLU A 72 4.65 10.42 2.38
C GLU A 72 5.56 10.34 1.14
N TRP A 73 4.96 10.15 -0.04
CA TRP A 73 5.70 9.98 -1.30
C TRP A 73 6.65 11.14 -1.62
N PRO A 74 6.25 12.43 -1.51
CA PRO A 74 7.16 13.54 -1.79
C PRO A 74 8.41 13.52 -0.90
N GLN A 75 8.24 13.26 0.40
CA GLN A 75 9.36 13.22 1.34
C GLN A 75 10.29 12.04 1.05
N THR A 76 9.72 10.89 0.72
CA THR A 76 10.46 9.68 0.32
C THR A 76 11.31 9.95 -0.92
N VAL A 77 10.73 10.58 -1.95
CA VAL A 77 11.46 10.94 -3.18
C VAL A 77 12.58 11.93 -2.89
N HIS A 78 12.34 12.97 -2.09
CA HIS A 78 13.38 13.94 -1.71
C HIS A 78 14.54 13.29 -0.94
N ALA A 79 14.23 12.35 -0.03
CA ALA A 79 15.25 11.58 0.66
C ALA A 79 16.10 10.76 -0.32
N MET A 80 15.47 10.11 -1.30
CA MET A 80 16.19 9.34 -2.34
C MET A 80 17.03 10.22 -3.25
N VAL A 81 16.60 11.44 -3.58
CA VAL A 81 17.41 12.42 -4.32
C VAL A 81 18.68 12.76 -3.54
N ARG A 82 18.57 13.01 -2.23
CA ARG A 82 19.74 13.30 -1.39
C ARG A 82 20.71 12.13 -1.34
N GLU A 83 20.22 10.91 -1.13
CA GLU A 83 21.06 9.70 -1.11
C GLU A 83 21.73 9.46 -2.47
N SER A 84 21.01 9.71 -3.57
CA SER A 84 21.57 9.63 -4.92
C SER A 84 22.74 10.60 -5.11
N ILE A 85 22.64 11.84 -4.63
CA ILE A 85 23.71 12.84 -4.72
C ILE A 85 24.92 12.40 -3.86
N ALA A 86 24.67 11.73 -2.73
CA ALA A 86 25.71 11.18 -1.86
C ALA A 86 26.43 9.94 -2.44
N GLY A 87 26.06 9.49 -3.64
CA GLY A 87 26.71 8.37 -4.33
C GLY A 87 26.01 7.02 -4.15
N ASN A 88 24.80 6.98 -3.57
CA ASN A 88 24.01 5.75 -3.51
C ASN A 88 23.42 5.42 -4.89
N VAL A 89 24.00 4.40 -5.54
CA VAL A 89 23.63 3.96 -6.90
C VAL A 89 22.19 3.47 -6.99
N GLU A 90 21.68 2.79 -5.96
CA GLU A 90 20.30 2.29 -5.97
C GLU A 90 19.29 3.43 -5.83
N ALA A 91 19.58 4.43 -5.00
CA ALA A 91 18.78 5.65 -4.93
C ALA A 91 18.81 6.43 -6.26
N ALA A 92 19.97 6.49 -6.93
CA ALA A 92 20.10 7.11 -8.25
C ALA A 92 19.27 6.38 -9.33
N LYS A 93 19.29 5.04 -9.35
CA LYS A 93 18.43 4.24 -10.23
C LYS A 93 16.96 4.49 -9.96
N PHE A 94 16.56 4.51 -8.68
CA PHE A 94 15.17 4.79 -8.30
C PHE A 94 14.71 6.17 -8.75
N VAL A 95 15.48 7.23 -8.47
CA VAL A 95 15.18 8.60 -8.92
C VAL A 95 15.13 8.68 -10.45
N GLY A 96 16.05 8.00 -11.14
CA GLY A 96 16.05 7.89 -12.60
C GLY A 96 14.77 7.24 -13.14
N LYS A 97 14.29 6.16 -12.51
CA LYS A 97 13.02 5.50 -12.87
C LYS A 97 11.83 6.41 -12.64
N VAL A 98 11.72 7.03 -11.47
CA VAL A 98 10.63 7.95 -11.11
C VAL A 98 10.59 9.16 -12.04
N ALA A 99 11.76 9.68 -12.44
CA ALA A 99 11.86 10.81 -13.37
C ALA A 99 11.67 10.43 -14.86
N GLY A 100 11.42 9.16 -15.17
CA GLY A 100 11.29 8.67 -16.55
C GLY A 100 12.60 8.70 -17.36
N ARG A 101 13.76 8.82 -16.69
CA ARG A 101 15.10 8.87 -17.31
C ARG A 101 15.81 7.53 -17.35
N TYR A 102 15.24 6.51 -16.70
CA TYR A 102 15.78 5.16 -16.65
C TYR A 102 14.66 4.16 -16.89
N THR A 103 14.81 3.32 -17.91
CA THR A 103 13.86 2.26 -18.25
C THR A 103 14.61 0.94 -18.27
N ASP A 104 14.11 -0.06 -17.55
CA ASP A 104 14.71 -1.40 -17.59
C ASP A 104 14.50 -1.98 -19.00
N ARG A 105 15.59 -2.43 -19.64
CA ARG A 105 15.51 -3.14 -20.92
C ARG A 105 15.18 -4.61 -20.63
N LEU A 106 14.04 -5.08 -21.13
CA LEU A 106 13.69 -6.49 -21.16
C LEU A 106 14.19 -7.13 -22.45
N GLU A 107 15.11 -8.07 -22.36
CA GLU A 107 15.49 -8.93 -23.49
C GLU A 107 14.61 -10.18 -23.48
N LEU A 108 13.71 -10.27 -24.45
CA LEU A 108 12.86 -11.45 -24.65
C LEU A 108 13.63 -12.49 -25.49
N GLY A 109 14.02 -13.60 -24.88
CA GLY A 109 14.52 -14.76 -25.61
C GLY A 109 13.38 -15.51 -26.29
N THR A 110 13.36 -15.52 -27.63
CA THR A 110 12.39 -16.31 -28.38
C THR A 110 12.72 -17.80 -28.29
N ARG A 111 11.81 -18.61 -27.73
CA ARG A 111 11.84 -20.06 -27.90
C ARG A 111 11.28 -20.39 -29.29
N LYS A 112 12.00 -21.17 -30.11
CA LYS A 112 11.63 -21.53 -31.51
C LYS A 112 10.24 -22.17 -31.65
N ASP A 113 9.66 -22.61 -30.54
CA ASP A 113 8.46 -23.44 -30.39
C ASP A 113 7.18 -22.68 -29.98
N ARG A 114 7.24 -21.36 -29.70
CA ARG A 114 6.04 -20.53 -29.53
C ARG A 114 6.27 -19.08 -30.00
N PRO A 115 5.44 -18.54 -30.91
CA PRO A 115 5.46 -17.11 -31.20
C PRO A 115 5.02 -16.32 -29.94
N LEU A 116 5.73 -15.22 -29.66
CA LEU A 116 5.40 -14.30 -28.57
C LEU A 116 4.14 -13.51 -28.93
N ALA A 117 3.06 -13.73 -28.20
CA ALA A 117 1.92 -12.82 -28.18
C ALA A 117 2.24 -11.70 -27.18
N ILE A 118 2.54 -10.49 -27.69
CA ILE A 118 2.74 -9.30 -26.86
C ILE A 118 1.44 -8.50 -26.92
N GLU A 119 0.62 -8.59 -25.89
CA GLU A 119 -0.47 -7.63 -25.68
C GLU A 119 0.14 -6.36 -25.09
N LEU A 120 0.17 -5.29 -25.88
CA LEU A 120 0.52 -3.96 -25.39
C LEU A 120 -0.61 -3.47 -24.50
N VAL A 121 -0.46 -3.61 -23.18
CA VAL A 121 -1.34 -2.96 -22.21
C VAL A 121 -1.00 -1.47 -22.24
N THR A 122 -1.78 -0.71 -23.01
CA THR A 122 -1.73 0.75 -22.97
C THR A 122 -2.52 1.20 -21.75
N SER A 123 -1.83 1.75 -20.74
CA SER A 123 -2.51 2.47 -19.66
C SER A 123 -2.96 3.81 -20.23
N GLN A 124 -4.27 4.03 -20.33
CA GLN A 124 -4.85 5.37 -20.51
C GLN A 124 -4.72 6.19 -19.22
#